data_AF-A0A8J3DAD8-F1
#
_entry.id   AF-A0A8J3DAD8-F1
#
_cell.length_a   1.000
_cell.length_b   1.000
_cell.length_c   1.000
_cell.angle_alpha   90.00
_cell.angle_beta   90.00
_cell.angle_gamma   90.00
#
_symmetry.space_group_name_H-M   'P 1'
#
loop_
_entity.id
_entity.type
_entity.pdbx_description
1 polymer ?
#
loop_
_entity_poly.entity_id
_entity_poly.type
_entity_poly.pdbx_seq_one_letter_code
_entity_poly.pdbx_strand_id
1 'polypeptide(L)'
;MKKPIPHTLTLSLITVALHMATAPSLQAVNYTWNNSGTDWNSDASWNSSSGTFPNSGGDLAIFSSSAANNPHINSSISISRMTANSSSASGYTLSSSNAGVSLTLGSNGTGISSAINYTPTVGIFTIDAPIIFGASGGTTQSVNVNSASSSVFGNVIINGAVTTPNAITLNKSGTGWLTLTSASNAWSGDIQVSDGTLALSGAGILGSGNLLMNSGTFDLSGISSGSFNHSASLLGTGSIVGGGKTLGVNGLNPNTNLALDDVTLSLSGTSIFGFSNPTFQAGTFDTVIGVDSSVEFSGTLELNFSGGIYSIGSSAQIFNAQSYTGDFSDIDFTGLDVGQSATFNPLTGTVTIIPEANSYALLFGCGTFLFLFWKRRKN
;
A
#
# COMPACT_ATOMS: atom_id res chain seq x y z
N MET A 1 17.65 -75.02 -47.71
CA MET A 1 16.82 -75.33 -46.52
C MET A 1 17.06 -74.28 -45.45
N LYS A 2 15.99 -73.62 -45.00
CA LYS A 2 15.69 -73.11 -43.63
C LYS A 2 16.82 -72.58 -42.72
N LYS A 3 16.73 -71.26 -42.43
CA LYS A 3 16.71 -70.53 -41.11
C LYS A 3 17.88 -70.73 -40.11
N PRO A 4 18.08 -69.85 -39.10
CA PRO A 4 17.62 -68.46 -38.89
C PRO A 4 18.75 -67.47 -38.47
N ILE A 5 18.42 -66.18 -38.51
CA ILE A 5 19.13 -65.07 -37.86
C ILE A 5 18.91 -65.17 -36.33
N PRO A 6 19.94 -65.05 -35.47
CA PRO A 6 19.75 -64.81 -34.06
C PRO A 6 19.61 -63.30 -33.79
N HIS A 7 18.40 -62.85 -33.49
CA HIS A 7 18.17 -61.60 -32.76
C HIS A 7 18.43 -61.87 -31.28
N THR A 8 19.58 -61.46 -30.77
CA THR A 8 19.80 -61.29 -29.33
C THR A 8 19.44 -59.85 -28.99
N LEU A 9 18.20 -59.62 -28.54
CA LEU A 9 17.85 -58.39 -27.83
C LEU A 9 18.54 -58.44 -26.46
N THR A 10 19.61 -57.68 -26.27
CA THR A 10 20.11 -57.32 -24.95
C THR A 10 19.17 -56.27 -24.37
N LEU A 11 18.32 -56.70 -23.45
CA LEU A 11 17.50 -55.80 -22.62
C LEU A 11 18.43 -55.07 -21.66
N SER A 12 18.88 -53.86 -22.03
CA SER A 12 19.60 -52.97 -21.11
C SER A 12 18.60 -52.41 -20.11
N LEU A 13 18.62 -52.95 -18.90
CA LEU A 13 17.89 -52.41 -17.76
C LEU A 13 18.57 -51.09 -17.36
N ILE A 14 18.13 -49.97 -17.93
CA ILE A 14 18.52 -48.64 -17.44
C ILE A 14 17.75 -48.40 -16.14
N THR A 15 18.41 -48.67 -15.02
CA THR A 15 17.96 -48.17 -13.72
C THR A 15 18.16 -46.65 -13.72
N VAL A 16 17.14 -45.89 -14.12
CA VAL A 16 17.07 -44.47 -13.79
C VAL A 16 16.80 -44.38 -12.29
N ALA A 17 17.87 -44.28 -11.50
CA ALA A 17 17.75 -43.82 -10.13
C ALA A 17 17.29 -42.36 -10.20
N LEU A 18 15.96 -42.16 -10.10
CA LEU A 18 15.38 -40.85 -9.85
C LEU A 18 15.89 -40.40 -8.49
N HIS A 19 17.04 -39.73 -8.47
CA HIS A 19 17.46 -38.91 -7.35
C HIS A 19 16.47 -37.77 -7.27
N MET A 20 15.35 -38.00 -6.60
CA MET A 20 14.70 -36.93 -5.86
C MET A 20 15.66 -36.57 -4.74
N ALA A 21 16.71 -35.81 -5.08
CA ALA A 21 17.35 -34.97 -4.11
C ALA A 21 16.27 -33.99 -3.68
N THR A 22 15.54 -34.34 -2.62
CA THR A 22 14.93 -33.34 -1.77
C THR A 22 16.08 -32.41 -1.42
N ALA A 23 16.11 -31.23 -2.03
CA ALA A 23 17.03 -30.19 -1.63
C ALA A 23 16.92 -30.13 -0.10
N PRO A 24 18.03 -30.25 0.65
CA PRO A 24 17.95 -30.11 2.10
C PRO A 24 17.24 -28.79 2.34
N SER A 25 16.11 -28.83 3.04
CA SER A 25 15.51 -27.61 3.55
C SER A 25 16.61 -26.96 4.38
N LEU A 26 17.20 -25.87 3.87
CA LEU A 26 18.18 -25.10 4.62
C LEU A 26 17.50 -24.77 5.94
N GLN A 27 17.96 -25.42 7.02
CA GLN A 27 17.34 -25.28 8.33
C GLN A 27 17.48 -23.81 8.70
N ALA A 28 16.35 -23.14 8.93
CA ALA A 28 16.34 -21.78 9.44
C ALA A 28 17.08 -21.75 10.78
N VAL A 29 18.19 -21.00 10.86
CA VAL A 29 18.95 -20.80 12.10
C VAL A 29 18.72 -19.38 12.60
N ASN A 30 18.63 -19.25 13.92
CA ASN A 30 18.54 -17.95 14.59
C ASN A 30 19.94 -17.46 14.93
N TYR A 31 20.29 -16.26 14.46
CA TYR A 31 21.55 -15.60 14.72
C TYR A 31 21.27 -14.36 15.56
N THR A 32 21.87 -14.28 16.75
CA THR A 32 21.72 -13.10 17.60
C THR A 32 22.92 -12.19 17.45
N TRP A 33 22.70 -10.91 17.14
CA TRP A 33 23.77 -9.91 17.08
C TRP A 33 24.43 -9.80 18.44
N ASN A 34 25.74 -10.05 18.51
CA ASN A 34 26.45 -10.18 19.77
C ASN A 34 27.15 -8.88 20.23
N ASN A 35 27.09 -7.81 19.42
CA ASN A 35 27.73 -6.52 19.70
C ASN A 35 29.27 -6.59 19.88
N SER A 36 29.99 -7.61 19.41
CA SER A 36 31.46 -7.65 19.52
C SER A 36 32.22 -7.06 18.33
N GLY A 37 31.53 -6.74 17.24
CA GLY A 37 32.09 -6.12 16.04
C GLY A 37 31.01 -5.40 15.24
N THR A 38 31.39 -4.85 14.08
CA THR A 38 30.47 -4.16 13.16
C THR A 38 30.19 -4.94 11.89
N ASP A 39 31.07 -5.84 11.47
CA ASP A 39 30.93 -6.55 10.19
C ASP A 39 29.81 -7.60 10.26
N TRP A 40 28.71 -7.38 9.54
CA TRP A 40 27.62 -8.34 9.43
C TRP A 40 28.11 -9.67 8.87
N ASN A 41 29.02 -9.62 7.88
CA ASN A 41 29.51 -10.78 7.14
C ASN A 41 30.60 -11.56 7.90
N SER A 42 30.80 -11.26 9.19
CA SER A 42 31.73 -11.97 10.06
C SER A 42 30.99 -12.86 11.06
N ASP A 43 31.38 -14.13 11.13
CA ASP A 43 30.87 -15.09 12.13
C ASP A 43 31.04 -14.56 13.56
N ALA A 44 32.13 -13.82 13.81
CA ALA A 44 32.45 -13.27 15.12
C ALA A 44 31.47 -12.19 15.58
N SER A 45 30.61 -11.64 14.70
CA SER A 45 29.60 -10.65 15.05
C SER A 45 28.24 -11.27 15.46
N TRP A 46 28.13 -12.59 15.39
CA TRP A 46 26.90 -13.31 15.66
C TRP A 46 27.11 -14.39 16.72
N ASN A 47 26.15 -14.49 17.64
CA ASN A 47 26.00 -15.64 18.50
C ASN A 47 25.09 -16.65 17.79
N SER A 48 25.68 -17.71 17.24
CA SER A 48 24.98 -18.81 16.59
C SER A 48 25.58 -20.14 17.01
N SER A 49 24.76 -21.19 17.05
CA SER A 49 25.24 -22.57 17.26
C SER A 49 25.92 -23.16 16.02
N SER A 50 25.83 -22.48 14.87
CA SER A 50 26.41 -22.94 13.59
C SER A 50 27.86 -22.48 13.38
N GLY A 51 28.33 -21.47 14.13
CA GLY A 51 29.65 -20.87 13.91
C GLY A 51 29.75 -20.10 12.59
N THR A 52 28.60 -19.67 12.06
CA THR A 52 28.48 -18.86 10.84
C THR A 52 27.75 -17.54 11.12
N PHE A 53 27.72 -16.63 10.13
CA PHE A 53 26.82 -15.46 10.09
C PHE A 53 25.52 -15.76 9.31
N PRO A 54 24.43 -14.99 9.50
CA PRO A 54 23.17 -15.19 8.78
C PRO A 54 23.33 -14.80 7.30
N ASN A 55 23.22 -15.78 6.41
CA ASN A 55 23.48 -15.62 4.97
C ASN A 55 22.65 -16.53 4.06
N SER A 56 21.78 -17.35 4.64
CA SER A 56 20.84 -18.22 3.94
C SER A 56 19.43 -17.66 4.02
N GLY A 57 18.62 -17.81 2.96
CA GLY A 57 17.25 -17.31 2.89
C GLY A 57 16.28 -17.88 3.94
N GLY A 58 16.70 -18.87 4.72
CA GLY A 58 15.98 -19.37 5.90
C GLY A 58 16.39 -18.70 7.22
N ASP A 59 17.53 -18.02 7.27
CA ASP A 59 18.12 -17.51 8.51
C ASP A 59 17.33 -16.33 9.09
N LEU A 60 17.35 -16.21 10.42
CA LEU A 60 16.75 -15.09 11.15
C LEU A 60 17.87 -14.31 11.87
N ALA A 61 17.96 -13.02 11.58
CA ALA A 61 18.82 -12.09 12.31
C ALA A 61 18.05 -11.45 13.49
N ILE A 62 18.60 -11.57 14.70
CA ILE A 62 17.96 -11.13 15.95
C ILE A 62 18.80 -10.07 16.65
N PHE A 63 18.18 -8.93 16.94
CA PHE A 63 18.70 -7.90 17.84
C PHE A 63 17.95 -7.98 19.16
N SER A 64 18.66 -8.26 20.26
CA SER A 64 18.05 -8.52 21.57
C SER A 64 18.57 -7.62 22.70
N SER A 65 19.59 -6.81 22.43
CA SER A 65 20.24 -5.89 23.37
C SER A 65 20.37 -4.49 22.77
N SER A 66 20.66 -3.49 23.60
CA SER A 66 20.90 -2.11 23.13
C SER A 66 22.08 -2.06 22.17
N ALA A 67 22.00 -1.18 21.17
CA ALA A 67 23.10 -0.99 20.25
C ALA A 67 24.38 -0.56 20.98
N ALA A 68 25.45 -1.36 20.81
CA ALA A 68 26.80 -0.99 21.21
C ALA A 68 27.71 -0.89 19.98
N ASN A 69 27.58 -1.83 19.05
CA ASN A 69 28.23 -1.79 17.75
C ASN A 69 27.17 -1.90 16.65
N ASN A 70 27.22 -0.96 15.70
CA ASN A 70 26.29 -0.89 14.59
C ASN A 70 26.67 -1.89 13.50
N PRO A 71 25.71 -2.70 13.01
CA PRO A 71 25.98 -3.65 11.95
C PRO A 71 26.25 -2.95 10.61
N HIS A 72 27.19 -3.50 9.85
CA HIS A 72 27.64 -3.01 8.56
C HIS A 72 27.76 -4.17 7.58
N ILE A 73 27.04 -4.09 6.45
CA ILE A 73 27.03 -5.12 5.41
C ILE A 73 28.12 -4.82 4.39
N ASN A 74 29.14 -5.67 4.34
CA ASN A 74 30.26 -5.60 3.41
C ASN A 74 30.01 -6.32 2.08
N SER A 75 29.12 -7.31 2.09
CA SER A 75 28.71 -8.06 0.91
C SER A 75 27.23 -8.41 0.98
N SER A 76 26.54 -8.38 -0.16
CA SER A 76 25.10 -8.62 -0.21
C SER A 76 24.73 -9.97 0.38
N ILE A 77 23.65 -9.99 1.13
CA ILE A 77 23.21 -11.14 1.92
C ILE A 77 21.71 -11.36 1.74
N SER A 78 21.29 -12.61 1.88
CA SER A 78 19.88 -13.00 1.84
C SER A 78 19.53 -13.75 3.11
N ILE A 79 18.51 -13.29 3.82
CA ILE A 79 18.00 -13.93 5.04
C ILE A 79 16.47 -14.03 4.96
N SER A 80 15.86 -14.82 5.82
CA SER A 80 14.40 -14.88 5.90
C SER A 80 13.82 -13.60 6.49
N ARG A 81 14.40 -13.11 7.59
CA ARG A 81 13.83 -12.00 8.36
C ARG A 81 14.85 -11.36 9.28
N MET A 82 14.56 -10.12 9.66
CA MET A 82 15.26 -9.38 10.71
C MET A 82 14.29 -9.03 11.83
N THR A 83 14.70 -9.22 13.09
CA THR A 83 13.87 -8.83 14.23
C THR A 83 14.65 -8.11 15.32
N ALA A 84 14.06 -7.04 15.85
CA ALA A 84 14.38 -6.49 17.15
C ALA A 84 13.22 -6.85 18.09
N ASN A 85 13.41 -7.85 18.95
CA ASN A 85 12.31 -8.48 19.72
C ASN A 85 12.40 -8.27 21.24
N SER A 86 13.26 -7.36 21.68
CA SER A 86 13.47 -7.02 23.09
C SER A 86 13.17 -5.55 23.30
N SER A 87 12.61 -5.18 24.46
CA SER A 87 12.42 -3.76 24.83
C SER A 87 13.72 -2.96 24.84
N SER A 88 14.86 -3.65 24.97
CA SER A 88 16.19 -3.04 24.94
C SER A 88 16.82 -2.99 23.54
N ALA A 89 16.24 -3.63 22.51
CA ALA A 89 16.84 -3.76 21.18
C ALA A 89 16.66 -2.52 20.30
N SER A 90 17.08 -1.36 20.81
CA SER A 90 16.92 -0.05 20.17
C SER A 90 18.26 0.62 19.86
N GLY A 91 18.24 1.58 18.93
CA GLY A 91 19.37 2.46 18.63
C GLY A 91 20.35 1.93 17.58
N TYR A 92 20.03 0.82 16.91
CA TYR A 92 20.89 0.29 15.85
C TYR A 92 20.77 1.11 14.58
N THR A 93 21.90 1.31 13.93
CA THR A 93 21.99 1.72 12.53
C THR A 93 22.61 0.58 11.72
N LEU A 94 21.83 -0.04 10.84
CA LEU A 94 22.32 -1.00 9.86
C LEU A 94 22.81 -0.25 8.62
N SER A 95 24.09 -0.34 8.31
CA SER A 95 24.70 0.32 7.14
C SER A 95 25.20 -0.69 6.11
N SER A 96 25.54 -0.25 4.90
CA SER A 96 26.24 -1.06 3.90
C SER A 96 27.43 -0.33 3.31
N SER A 97 28.39 -1.06 2.73
CA SER A 97 29.61 -0.44 2.18
C SER A 97 29.34 0.51 1.00
N ASN A 98 28.25 0.29 0.27
CA ASN A 98 27.79 1.16 -0.82
C ASN A 98 26.36 0.77 -1.25
N ALA A 99 25.77 1.56 -2.14
CA ALA A 99 24.42 1.34 -2.65
C ALA A 99 24.22 0.05 -3.47
N GLY A 100 25.30 -0.63 -3.89
CA GLY A 100 25.25 -1.93 -4.57
C GLY A 100 25.23 -3.13 -3.61
N VAL A 101 25.52 -2.91 -2.32
CA VAL A 101 25.49 -3.94 -1.28
C VAL A 101 24.16 -3.87 -0.54
N SER A 102 23.38 -4.95 -0.59
CA SER A 102 22.00 -4.97 -0.10
C SER A 102 21.71 -6.12 0.87
N LEU A 103 20.68 -5.93 1.69
CA LEU A 103 20.07 -6.98 2.49
C LEU A 103 18.77 -7.43 1.83
N THR A 104 18.75 -8.69 1.38
CA THR A 104 17.53 -9.33 0.87
C THR A 104 16.80 -10.02 2.02
N LEU A 105 15.53 -9.66 2.20
CA LEU A 105 14.63 -10.26 3.18
C LEU A 105 13.57 -11.10 2.47
N GLY A 106 13.54 -12.40 2.80
CA GLY A 106 12.53 -13.34 2.32
C GLY A 106 11.25 -13.35 3.17
N SER A 107 10.38 -14.33 2.90
CA SER A 107 9.17 -14.61 3.69
C SER A 107 9.10 -16.07 4.18
N ASN A 108 10.15 -16.87 3.96
CA ASN A 108 10.15 -18.34 4.11
C ASN A 108 10.15 -18.89 5.55
N GLY A 109 9.82 -18.09 6.57
CA GLY A 109 9.77 -18.58 7.96
C GLY A 109 8.33 -18.88 8.38
N THR A 110 8.04 -20.11 8.80
CA THR A 110 6.76 -20.49 9.41
C THR A 110 6.48 -19.65 10.67
N GLY A 111 5.25 -19.13 10.81
CA GLY A 111 4.80 -18.29 11.95
C GLY A 111 4.97 -16.77 11.77
N ILE A 112 4.21 -16.00 12.56
CA ILE A 112 4.00 -14.52 12.53
C ILE A 112 5.07 -13.79 11.70
N SER A 113 4.76 -13.59 10.41
CA SER A 113 5.73 -13.58 9.32
C SER A 113 5.92 -12.18 8.73
N SER A 114 6.66 -11.33 9.44
CA SER A 114 7.15 -10.06 8.88
C SER A 114 8.63 -10.17 8.53
N ALA A 115 9.00 -9.64 7.37
CA ALA A 115 10.39 -9.54 6.91
C ALA A 115 11.22 -8.68 7.86
N ILE A 116 10.61 -7.63 8.41
CA ILE A 116 11.13 -6.81 9.50
C ILE A 116 10.13 -6.86 10.64
N ASN A 117 10.58 -7.21 11.84
CA ASN A 117 9.76 -7.19 13.05
C ASN A 117 10.45 -6.39 14.16
N TYR A 118 9.89 -5.22 14.49
CA TYR A 118 10.38 -4.32 15.53
C TYR A 118 9.37 -4.27 16.67
N THR A 119 9.79 -4.61 17.88
CA THR A 119 8.96 -4.57 19.10
C THR A 119 9.53 -3.75 20.28
N PRO A 120 10.71 -3.08 20.22
CA PRO A 120 11.09 -2.18 21.29
C PRO A 120 10.04 -1.10 21.55
N THR A 121 9.84 -0.74 22.81
CA THR A 121 8.87 0.27 23.23
C THR A 121 9.35 1.70 23.00
N VAL A 122 10.66 1.89 22.88
CA VAL A 122 11.33 3.18 22.69
C VAL A 122 12.52 3.04 21.75
N GLY A 123 12.91 4.17 21.16
CA GLY A 123 14.09 4.28 20.30
C GLY A 123 13.80 4.01 18.83
N ILE A 124 14.88 4.04 18.06
CA ILE A 124 14.85 3.99 16.60
C ILE A 124 15.76 2.87 16.12
N PHE A 125 15.33 2.15 15.08
CA PHE A 125 16.18 1.30 14.27
C PHE A 125 16.31 1.94 12.88
N THR A 126 17.53 2.36 12.53
CA THR A 126 17.83 2.97 11.24
C THR A 126 18.43 1.94 10.30
N ILE A 127 17.97 1.93 9.05
CA ILE A 127 18.46 1.08 7.97
C ILE A 127 19.01 1.98 6.86
N ASP A 128 20.31 2.23 6.92
CA ASP A 128 21.13 2.93 5.93
C ASP A 128 21.73 1.96 4.89
N ALA A 129 21.07 0.82 4.67
CA ALA A 129 21.43 -0.18 3.68
C ALA A 129 20.27 -0.40 2.71
N PRO A 130 20.50 -0.57 1.40
CA PRO A 130 19.47 -1.00 0.47
C PRO A 130 18.79 -2.30 0.93
N ILE A 131 17.46 -2.32 0.90
CA ILE A 131 16.64 -3.48 1.24
C ILE A 131 16.00 -4.04 -0.03
N ILE A 132 16.09 -5.36 -0.18
CA ILE A 132 15.35 -6.10 -1.20
C ILE A 132 14.29 -6.95 -0.51
N PHE A 133 13.03 -6.65 -0.74
CA PHE A 133 11.90 -7.47 -0.29
C PHE A 133 11.68 -8.60 -1.30
N GLY A 134 12.23 -9.78 -0.98
CA GLY A 134 12.41 -10.91 -1.91
C GLY A 134 11.31 -11.97 -1.89
N ALA A 135 10.10 -11.65 -1.40
CA ALA A 135 8.98 -12.59 -1.44
C ALA A 135 8.57 -12.97 -2.88
N SER A 136 7.89 -14.10 -3.04
CA SER A 136 7.34 -14.54 -4.33
C SER A 136 6.27 -13.57 -4.85
N GLY A 137 6.18 -13.41 -6.17
CA GLY A 137 5.19 -12.53 -6.78
C GLY A 137 3.75 -12.88 -6.40
N GLY A 138 2.90 -11.86 -6.27
CA GLY A 138 1.49 -11.98 -5.88
C GLY A 138 1.28 -12.27 -4.39
N THR A 139 2.32 -12.17 -3.56
CA THR A 139 2.20 -12.36 -2.10
C THR A 139 2.34 -11.04 -1.34
N THR A 140 1.92 -11.07 -0.07
CA THR A 140 2.13 -9.96 0.86
C THR A 140 3.38 -10.21 1.69
N GLN A 141 4.28 -9.23 1.75
CA GLN A 141 5.41 -9.22 2.67
C GLN A 141 5.23 -8.10 3.69
N SER A 142 5.26 -8.46 4.98
CA SER A 142 4.94 -7.49 6.04
C SER A 142 6.20 -6.88 6.68
N VAL A 143 6.09 -5.61 7.05
CA VAL A 143 6.96 -4.92 7.99
C VAL A 143 6.11 -4.61 9.21
N ASN A 144 6.37 -5.30 10.31
CA ASN A 144 5.67 -5.10 11.57
C ASN A 144 6.50 -4.21 12.48
N VAL A 145 5.96 -3.05 12.81
CA VAL A 145 6.59 -2.10 13.72
C VAL A 145 5.62 -1.84 14.85
N ASN A 146 5.87 -2.49 15.98
CA ASN A 146 5.15 -2.27 17.22
C ASN A 146 5.91 -1.24 18.06
N SER A 147 5.22 -0.19 18.50
CA SER A 147 5.75 0.74 19.48
C SER A 147 4.62 1.47 20.20
N ALA A 148 4.78 1.69 21.51
CA ALA A 148 3.83 2.42 22.35
C ALA A 148 4.19 3.91 22.49
N SER A 149 5.40 4.30 22.10
CA SER A 149 5.90 5.67 22.30
C SER A 149 6.97 5.99 21.25
N SER A 150 6.55 6.62 20.16
CA SER A 150 7.45 7.24 19.20
C SER A 150 7.25 8.75 19.23
N SER A 151 8.36 9.49 19.19
CA SER A 151 8.33 10.84 18.62
C SER A 151 7.92 10.77 17.15
N VAL A 152 7.47 11.90 16.59
CA VAL A 152 7.16 12.04 15.16
C VAL A 152 8.33 11.48 14.32
N PHE A 153 8.01 10.61 13.34
CA PHE A 153 8.95 10.03 12.36
C PHE A 153 10.02 9.01 12.81
N GLY A 154 9.76 8.13 13.80
CA GLY A 154 10.60 6.93 13.80
C GLY A 154 10.52 5.94 14.95
N ASN A 155 10.11 4.71 14.61
CA ASN A 155 10.57 3.50 15.30
C ASN A 155 11.49 2.69 14.38
N VAL A 156 11.13 2.58 13.10
CA VAL A 156 12.01 2.06 12.04
C VAL A 156 12.13 3.12 10.95
N ILE A 157 13.34 3.48 10.59
CA ILE A 157 13.65 4.42 9.50
C ILE A 157 14.45 3.67 8.44
N ILE A 158 13.98 3.66 7.19
CA ILE A 158 14.70 3.08 6.06
C ILE A 158 15.17 4.22 5.16
N ASN A 159 16.49 4.46 5.21
CA ASN A 159 17.18 5.43 4.37
C ASN A 159 17.76 4.80 3.10
N GLY A 160 18.09 3.51 3.14
CA GLY A 160 18.44 2.75 1.95
C GLY A 160 17.29 2.63 0.97
N ALA A 161 17.60 2.45 -0.32
CA ALA A 161 16.60 2.18 -1.33
C ALA A 161 15.86 0.87 -1.02
N VAL A 162 14.53 0.90 -1.05
CA VAL A 162 13.69 -0.29 -0.96
C VAL A 162 13.33 -0.76 -2.36
N THR A 163 13.59 -2.04 -2.67
CA THR A 163 13.25 -2.63 -3.96
C THR A 163 12.60 -4.00 -3.82
N THR A 164 11.91 -4.45 -4.88
CA THR A 164 11.30 -5.79 -4.95
C THR A 164 11.62 -6.41 -6.32
N PRO A 165 12.11 -7.65 -6.40
CA PRO A 165 12.32 -8.32 -7.68
C PRO A 165 11.00 -8.80 -8.31
N ASN A 166 9.93 -8.94 -7.51
CA ASN A 166 8.61 -9.37 -7.93
C ASN A 166 7.55 -8.33 -7.54
N ALA A 167 6.41 -8.33 -8.23
CA ALA A 167 5.24 -7.56 -7.78
C ALA A 167 4.67 -8.23 -6.51
N ILE A 168 4.88 -7.59 -5.36
CA ILE A 168 4.39 -8.02 -4.05
C ILE A 168 3.62 -6.87 -3.39
N THR A 169 2.73 -7.20 -2.44
CA THR A 169 2.16 -6.18 -1.57
C THR A 169 3.06 -5.98 -0.36
N LEU A 170 3.62 -4.79 -0.17
CA LEU A 170 4.33 -4.44 1.06
C LEU A 170 3.31 -4.02 2.12
N ASN A 171 3.21 -4.74 3.23
CA ASN A 171 2.25 -4.44 4.28
C ASN A 171 2.92 -3.84 5.52
N LYS A 172 2.64 -2.57 5.81
CA LYS A 172 2.94 -1.95 7.09
C LYS A 172 1.90 -2.37 8.12
N SER A 173 2.35 -2.98 9.21
CA SER A 173 1.54 -3.39 10.36
C SER A 173 2.19 -2.97 11.69
N GLY A 174 1.47 -3.19 12.78
CA GLY A 174 1.87 -2.77 14.13
C GLY A 174 1.65 -1.28 14.35
N THR A 175 1.52 -0.87 15.60
CA THR A 175 1.08 0.47 16.01
C THR A 175 2.12 1.58 15.81
N GLY A 176 3.37 1.23 15.50
CA GLY A 176 4.49 2.16 15.41
C GLY A 176 4.71 2.75 14.01
N TRP A 177 5.80 3.51 13.89
CA TRP A 177 6.18 4.27 12.69
C TRP A 177 7.21 3.52 11.83
N LEU A 178 6.87 3.29 10.57
CA LEU A 178 7.82 2.97 9.51
C LEU A 178 8.03 4.21 8.65
N THR A 179 9.23 4.77 8.63
CA THR A 179 9.57 5.95 7.83
C THR A 179 10.45 5.57 6.66
N LEU A 180 10.06 5.97 5.44
CA LEU A 180 10.86 5.81 4.22
C LEU A 180 11.41 7.17 3.79
N THR A 181 12.71 7.25 3.52
CA THR A 181 13.35 8.55 3.19
C THR A 181 14.04 8.59 1.83
N SER A 182 14.19 7.43 1.19
CA SER A 182 14.92 7.30 -0.08
C SER A 182 14.07 7.72 -1.29
N ALA A 183 14.68 8.53 -2.16
CA ALA A 183 14.14 8.87 -3.49
C ALA A 183 14.34 7.75 -4.54
N SER A 184 15.03 6.67 -4.18
CA SER A 184 15.34 5.55 -5.08
C SER A 184 14.56 4.29 -4.77
N ASN A 185 13.54 4.42 -3.93
CA ASN A 185 12.53 3.42 -3.66
C ASN A 185 11.85 2.97 -4.97
N ALA A 186 11.89 1.67 -5.28
CA ALA A 186 11.41 1.11 -6.54
C ALA A 186 10.77 -0.27 -6.36
N TRP A 187 9.44 -0.30 -6.27
CA TRP A 187 8.64 -1.52 -6.33
C TRP A 187 7.35 -1.27 -7.10
N SER A 188 6.81 -2.31 -7.72
CA SER A 188 5.64 -2.18 -8.62
C SER A 188 4.33 -2.70 -8.03
N GLY A 189 4.38 -3.43 -6.92
CA GLY A 189 3.18 -3.91 -6.25
C GLY A 189 2.63 -2.90 -5.23
N ASP A 190 1.48 -3.24 -4.67
CA ASP A 190 0.74 -2.36 -3.76
C ASP A 190 1.45 -2.16 -2.43
N ILE A 191 1.06 -1.11 -1.72
CA ILE A 191 1.46 -0.88 -0.33
C ILE A 191 0.19 -0.90 0.50
N GLN A 192 0.17 -1.73 1.52
CA GLN A 192 -0.92 -1.78 2.47
C GLN A 192 -0.49 -1.17 3.80
N VAL A 193 -1.30 -0.27 4.35
CA VAL A 193 -1.11 0.31 5.69
C VAL A 193 -2.22 -0.22 6.59
N SER A 194 -1.94 -1.36 7.22
CA SER A 194 -2.90 -2.08 8.07
C SER A 194 -2.99 -1.55 9.50
N ASP A 195 -1.94 -0.90 10.00
CA ASP A 195 -1.91 -0.31 11.34
C ASP A 195 -0.70 0.63 11.50
N GLY A 196 -0.77 1.50 12.52
CA GLY A 196 0.24 2.51 12.83
C GLY A 196 0.46 3.48 11.68
N THR A 197 1.69 3.97 11.54
CA THR A 197 2.02 5.00 10.55
C THR A 197 3.06 4.51 9.54
N LEU A 198 2.73 4.62 8.26
CA LEU A 198 3.71 4.67 7.17
C LEU A 198 4.00 6.14 6.88
N ALA A 199 5.23 6.58 7.13
CA ALA A 199 5.64 7.95 6.90
C ALA A 199 6.62 8.09 5.74
N LEU A 200 6.51 9.19 5.00
CA LEU A 200 7.55 9.67 4.10
C LEU A 200 8.27 10.85 4.74
N SER A 201 9.60 10.89 4.57
CA SER A 201 10.40 12.04 5.00
C SER A 201 11.49 12.38 3.99
N GLY A 202 11.94 13.63 3.97
CA GLY A 202 12.97 14.09 3.05
C GLY A 202 12.53 13.88 1.60
N ALA A 203 13.30 13.10 0.84
CA ALA A 203 13.00 12.78 -0.56
C ALA A 203 12.30 11.43 -0.73
N GLY A 204 11.73 10.87 0.35
CA GLY A 204 11.06 9.58 0.34
C GLY A 204 9.94 9.49 -0.70
N ILE A 205 9.93 8.41 -1.46
CA ILE A 205 8.85 8.08 -2.40
C ILE A 205 8.27 6.70 -2.10
N LEU A 206 7.09 6.45 -2.66
CA LEU A 206 6.48 5.11 -2.75
C LEU A 206 6.77 4.49 -4.12
N GLY A 207 6.54 3.18 -4.22
CA GLY A 207 6.50 2.46 -5.48
C GLY A 207 5.26 2.82 -6.32
N SER A 208 5.05 2.13 -7.44
CA SER A 208 4.00 2.49 -8.41
C SER A 208 2.64 1.81 -8.21
N GLY A 209 2.52 0.89 -7.24
CA GLY A 209 1.25 0.21 -6.93
C GLY A 209 0.28 1.07 -6.12
N ASN A 210 -0.93 0.56 -5.88
CA ASN A 210 -1.94 1.28 -5.11
C ASN A 210 -1.50 1.48 -3.66
N LEU A 211 -1.99 2.56 -3.05
CA LEU A 211 -1.92 2.75 -1.60
C LEU A 211 -3.22 2.23 -0.98
N LEU A 212 -3.13 1.09 -0.31
CA LEU A 212 -4.24 0.38 0.34
C LEU A 212 -4.26 0.73 1.83
N MET A 213 -5.16 1.61 2.22
CA MET A 213 -5.39 1.98 3.61
C MET A 213 -6.32 0.94 4.26
N ASN A 214 -5.93 0.44 5.43
CA ASN A 214 -6.76 -0.45 6.23
C ASN A 214 -6.62 -0.06 7.71
N SER A 215 -7.25 1.06 8.08
CA SER A 215 -7.20 1.69 9.41
C SER A 215 -5.88 2.34 9.83
N GLY A 216 -4.80 2.17 9.06
CA GLY A 216 -3.52 2.82 9.32
C GLY A 216 -3.48 4.30 8.91
N THR A 217 -2.33 4.94 9.17
CA THR A 217 -2.04 6.33 8.80
C THR A 217 -0.94 6.40 7.74
N PHE A 218 -1.17 7.18 6.69
CA PHE A 218 -0.13 7.58 5.75
C PHE A 218 0.25 9.03 6.01
N ASP A 219 1.49 9.25 6.42
CA ASP A 219 1.99 10.57 6.79
C ASP A 219 3.02 11.05 5.78
N LEU A 220 2.71 12.14 5.07
CA LEU A 220 3.65 12.79 4.15
C LEU A 220 4.18 14.13 4.69
N SER A 221 3.83 14.53 5.90
CA SER A 221 4.22 15.80 6.50
C SER A 221 5.73 15.99 6.62
N GLY A 222 6.50 14.89 6.62
CA GLY A 222 7.95 14.88 6.69
C GLY A 222 8.69 15.11 5.36
N ILE A 223 8.01 15.08 4.20
CA ILE A 223 8.70 15.24 2.90
C ILE A 223 9.21 16.68 2.71
N SER A 224 10.28 16.85 1.93
CA SER A 224 10.86 18.17 1.66
C SER A 224 10.11 18.94 0.59
N SER A 225 9.38 18.27 -0.31
CA SER A 225 8.51 18.92 -1.30
C SER A 225 7.22 19.44 -0.66
N GLY A 226 6.57 20.40 -1.34
CA GLY A 226 5.21 20.85 -0.99
C GLY A 226 4.12 19.86 -1.42
N SER A 227 4.47 18.90 -2.29
CA SER A 227 3.52 17.96 -2.87
C SER A 227 4.17 16.58 -3.07
N PHE A 228 3.37 15.53 -2.93
CA PHE A 228 3.69 14.17 -3.32
C PHE A 228 2.61 13.66 -4.27
N ASN A 229 2.99 13.33 -5.51
CA ASN A 229 2.08 12.83 -6.53
C ASN A 229 2.27 11.32 -6.68
N HIS A 230 1.30 10.56 -6.21
CA HIS A 230 1.24 9.12 -6.36
C HIS A 230 0.56 8.76 -7.68
N SER A 231 1.20 7.94 -8.51
CA SER A 231 0.70 7.60 -9.85
C SER A 231 -0.48 6.62 -9.84
N ALA A 232 -0.80 6.03 -8.70
CA ALA A 232 -1.86 5.04 -8.54
C ALA A 232 -2.95 5.53 -7.58
N SER A 233 -3.94 4.67 -7.34
CA SER A 233 -5.10 5.03 -6.53
C SER A 233 -4.85 4.87 -5.04
N LEU A 234 -5.63 5.64 -4.26
CA LEU A 234 -5.77 5.51 -2.82
C LEU A 234 -7.06 4.74 -2.51
N LEU A 235 -6.96 3.59 -1.87
CA LEU A 235 -8.09 2.69 -1.64
C LEU A 235 -8.22 2.39 -0.14
N GLY A 236 -9.44 2.15 0.34
CA GLY A 236 -9.74 1.75 1.70
C GLY A 236 -9.79 2.89 2.72
N THR A 237 -9.83 2.49 3.99
CA THR A 237 -10.09 3.37 5.14
C THR A 237 -8.82 3.67 5.92
N GLY A 238 -8.76 4.83 6.56
CA GLY A 238 -7.60 5.22 7.36
C GLY A 238 -7.47 6.74 7.48
N SER A 239 -6.25 7.21 7.73
CA SER A 239 -5.95 8.64 7.83
C SER A 239 -4.76 9.03 6.94
N ILE A 240 -4.84 10.23 6.37
CA ILE A 240 -3.74 10.90 5.67
C ILE A 240 -3.35 12.13 6.47
N VAL A 241 -2.05 12.28 6.77
CA VAL A 241 -1.49 13.46 7.43
C VAL A 241 -0.58 14.21 6.46
N GLY A 242 -0.88 15.47 6.19
CA GLY A 242 -0.20 16.29 5.19
C GLY A 242 0.81 17.28 5.75
N GLY A 243 0.56 17.88 6.91
CA GLY A 243 1.37 18.99 7.42
C GLY A 243 1.41 20.20 6.46
N GLY A 244 0.28 20.53 5.84
CA GLY A 244 0.09 21.62 4.90
C GLY A 244 0.51 21.28 3.46
N LYS A 245 0.67 19.99 3.15
CA LYS A 245 1.16 19.51 1.83
C LYS A 245 0.05 18.96 0.96
N THR A 246 0.35 18.80 -0.32
CA THR A 246 -0.55 18.16 -1.29
C THR A 246 -0.22 16.67 -1.46
N LEU A 247 -1.25 15.82 -1.37
CA LEU A 247 -1.22 14.44 -1.84
C LEU A 247 -2.02 14.35 -3.15
N GLY A 248 -1.33 14.12 -4.27
CA GLY A 248 -1.95 13.79 -5.55
C GLY A 248 -2.14 12.29 -5.71
N VAL A 249 -3.32 11.85 -6.14
CA VAL A 249 -3.62 10.43 -6.44
C VAL A 249 -4.36 10.28 -7.76
N ASN A 250 -4.17 9.13 -8.42
CA ASN A 250 -4.86 8.82 -9.68
C ASN A 250 -6.31 8.36 -9.48
N GLY A 251 -6.76 8.23 -8.25
CA GLY A 251 -8.11 7.78 -7.97
C GLY A 251 -8.31 7.53 -6.49
N LEU A 252 -9.57 7.40 -6.12
CA LEU A 252 -9.98 7.26 -4.73
C LEU A 252 -11.07 6.19 -4.61
N ASN A 253 -10.99 5.34 -3.60
CA ASN A 253 -12.09 4.45 -3.21
C ASN A 253 -12.04 4.26 -1.68
N PRO A 254 -12.69 5.14 -0.89
CA PRO A 254 -12.54 5.15 0.57
C PRO A 254 -13.12 3.92 1.27
N ASN A 255 -14.06 3.22 0.63
CA ASN A 255 -14.70 2.00 1.16
C ASN A 255 -15.06 2.15 2.65
N THR A 256 -15.95 3.10 2.96
CA THR A 256 -16.36 3.69 4.25
C THR A 256 -15.79 5.10 4.53
N ASN A 257 -14.70 5.25 5.29
CA ASN A 257 -14.24 6.58 5.73
C ASN A 257 -12.73 6.74 5.54
N LEU A 258 -12.34 7.82 4.85
CA LEU A 258 -10.96 8.31 4.79
C LEU A 258 -10.86 9.64 5.55
N ALA A 259 -10.00 9.71 6.55
CA ALA A 259 -9.71 10.92 7.30
C ALA A 259 -8.52 11.66 6.68
N LEU A 260 -8.60 12.99 6.66
CA LEU A 260 -7.57 13.92 6.22
C LEU A 260 -7.21 14.83 7.40
N ASP A 261 -5.93 15.10 7.58
CA ASP A 261 -5.37 15.99 8.60
C ASP A 261 -4.32 16.89 7.96
N ASP A 262 -4.61 18.19 7.89
CA ASP A 262 -3.75 19.23 7.33
C ASP A 262 -3.16 18.85 5.94
N VAL A 263 -4.01 18.38 5.02
CA VAL A 263 -3.59 17.93 3.68
C VAL A 263 -4.49 18.49 2.57
N THR A 264 -3.91 18.79 1.41
CA THR A 264 -4.66 18.97 0.17
C THR A 264 -4.70 17.65 -0.60
N LEU A 265 -5.87 17.02 -0.73
CA LEU A 265 -6.06 15.84 -1.57
C LEU A 265 -6.38 16.27 -3.01
N SER A 266 -5.48 15.97 -3.94
CA SER A 266 -5.64 16.29 -5.37
C SER A 266 -5.98 15.02 -6.15
N LEU A 267 -7.14 15.02 -6.80
CA LEU A 267 -7.68 13.86 -7.52
C LEU A 267 -7.51 14.06 -9.02
N SER A 268 -7.03 13.04 -9.75
CA SER A 268 -6.80 13.16 -11.21
C SER A 268 -7.41 12.07 -12.09
N GLY A 269 -7.79 10.92 -11.54
CA GLY A 269 -8.51 9.87 -12.28
C GLY A 269 -9.85 9.53 -11.65
N THR A 270 -10.19 8.25 -11.53
CA THR A 270 -11.54 7.83 -11.10
C THR A 270 -11.66 7.77 -9.58
N SER A 271 -12.63 8.51 -9.04
CA SER A 271 -13.02 8.46 -7.63
C SER A 271 -14.34 7.72 -7.50
N ILE A 272 -14.36 6.60 -6.79
CA ILE A 272 -15.52 5.73 -6.62
C ILE A 272 -16.05 5.89 -5.20
N PHE A 273 -17.36 6.14 -5.09
CA PHE A 273 -18.07 6.27 -3.82
C PHE A 273 -19.29 5.34 -3.78
N GLY A 274 -19.32 4.43 -2.83
CA GLY A 274 -20.43 3.53 -2.58
C GLY A 274 -21.51 4.14 -1.67
N PHE A 275 -22.76 3.78 -1.94
CA PHE A 275 -23.93 4.07 -1.11
C PHE A 275 -24.70 2.78 -0.86
N SER A 276 -24.63 2.26 0.36
CA SER A 276 -25.21 0.98 0.76
C SER A 276 -26.62 1.06 1.35
N ASN A 277 -27.14 2.26 1.59
CA ASN A 277 -28.44 2.47 2.20
C ASN A 277 -29.17 3.70 1.58
N PRO A 278 -30.42 3.53 1.09
CA PRO A 278 -31.23 4.61 0.51
C PRO A 278 -31.57 5.79 1.41
N THR A 279 -31.31 5.69 2.72
CA THR A 279 -31.59 6.75 3.70
C THR A 279 -30.39 7.63 4.02
N PHE A 280 -29.22 7.36 3.43
CA PHE A 280 -27.96 8.07 3.71
C PHE A 280 -27.63 8.14 5.21
N GLN A 281 -27.83 7.04 5.93
CA GLN A 281 -27.41 6.95 7.32
C GLN A 281 -25.87 7.05 7.43
N ALA A 282 -25.37 7.64 8.51
CA ALA A 282 -23.93 7.71 8.75
C ALA A 282 -23.29 6.31 8.74
N GLY A 283 -22.15 6.16 8.06
CA GLY A 283 -21.45 4.89 7.89
C GLY A 283 -22.03 3.95 6.84
N THR A 284 -23.08 4.34 6.11
CA THR A 284 -23.63 3.56 5.01
C THR A 284 -23.24 4.08 3.63
N PHE A 285 -22.35 5.06 3.55
CA PHE A 285 -21.80 5.57 2.31
C PHE A 285 -20.35 6.00 2.53
N ASP A 286 -19.61 6.05 1.43
CA ASP A 286 -18.20 6.42 1.47
C ASP A 286 -18.02 7.91 1.75
N THR A 287 -17.02 8.26 2.56
CA THR A 287 -16.73 9.65 2.94
C THR A 287 -15.23 9.94 2.99
N VAL A 288 -14.91 11.20 2.71
CA VAL A 288 -13.61 11.83 2.94
C VAL A 288 -13.83 13.01 3.88
N ILE A 289 -13.11 13.05 5.01
CA ILE A 289 -13.37 14.00 6.09
C ILE A 289 -12.05 14.65 6.55
N GLY A 290 -11.98 15.98 6.56
CA GLY A 290 -10.85 16.72 7.14
C GLY A 290 -11.12 18.22 7.22
N VAL A 291 -11.48 18.71 8.41
CA VAL A 291 -11.97 20.09 8.62
C VAL A 291 -10.90 21.18 8.47
N ASP A 292 -9.63 20.80 8.42
CA ASP A 292 -8.44 21.60 8.15
C ASP A 292 -7.76 21.22 6.82
N SER A 293 -8.43 20.38 6.04
CA SER A 293 -7.92 19.82 4.79
C SER A 293 -8.68 20.40 3.60
N SER A 294 -8.12 20.21 2.41
CA SER A 294 -8.74 20.69 1.16
C SER A 294 -8.79 19.57 0.13
N VAL A 295 -9.72 19.68 -0.82
CA VAL A 295 -9.84 18.73 -1.93
C VAL A 295 -9.84 19.48 -3.26
N GLU A 296 -9.03 19.01 -4.20
CA GLU A 296 -8.99 19.48 -5.58
C GLU A 296 -9.60 18.40 -6.48
N PHE A 297 -10.74 18.71 -7.10
CA PHE A 297 -11.45 17.79 -7.98
C PHE A 297 -10.91 17.84 -9.41
N SER A 298 -10.69 16.66 -9.97
CA SER A 298 -10.49 16.42 -11.40
C SER A 298 -10.83 14.96 -11.72
N GLY A 299 -10.70 14.55 -12.98
CA GLY A 299 -11.01 13.18 -13.40
C GLY A 299 -12.51 12.87 -13.38
N THR A 300 -12.87 11.65 -12.99
CA THR A 300 -14.27 11.15 -13.03
C THR A 300 -14.74 10.79 -11.63
N LEU A 301 -15.98 11.14 -11.30
CA LEU A 301 -16.67 10.69 -10.09
C LEU A 301 -17.65 9.57 -10.46
N GLU A 302 -17.52 8.41 -9.82
CA GLU A 302 -18.43 7.27 -9.97
C GLU A 302 -19.20 7.05 -8.67
N LEU A 303 -20.53 7.15 -8.74
CA LEU A 303 -21.44 7.02 -7.60
C LEU A 303 -22.19 5.68 -7.68
N ASN A 304 -21.85 4.74 -6.80
CA ASN A 304 -22.36 3.38 -6.82
C ASN A 304 -23.42 3.16 -5.74
N PHE A 305 -24.69 3.26 -6.14
CA PHE A 305 -25.83 3.06 -5.26
C PHE A 305 -26.22 1.58 -5.19
N SER A 306 -26.65 1.12 -4.01
CA SER A 306 -26.98 -0.29 -3.75
C SER A 306 -28.26 -0.81 -4.39
N GLY A 307 -29.01 0.02 -5.12
CA GLY A 307 -30.40 -0.28 -5.51
C GLY A 307 -31.44 0.18 -4.49
N GLY A 308 -32.70 0.22 -4.92
CA GLY A 308 -33.85 0.64 -4.14
C GLY A 308 -34.22 2.11 -4.33
N ILE A 309 -35.30 2.53 -3.67
CA ILE A 309 -35.87 3.87 -3.84
C ILE A 309 -35.15 4.85 -2.91
N TYR A 310 -34.32 5.71 -3.49
CA TYR A 310 -33.77 6.87 -2.80
C TYR A 310 -34.80 8.00 -2.78
N SER A 311 -34.91 8.75 -1.68
CA SER A 311 -35.88 9.86 -1.65
C SER A 311 -35.40 11.02 -2.51
N ILE A 312 -36.22 11.53 -3.44
CA ILE A 312 -35.87 12.74 -4.21
C ILE A 312 -35.62 13.90 -3.25
N GLY A 313 -34.51 14.61 -3.47
CA GLY A 313 -34.06 15.72 -2.62
C GLY A 313 -33.26 15.29 -1.39
N SER A 314 -33.12 13.98 -1.12
CA SER A 314 -32.17 13.50 -0.12
C SER A 314 -30.74 13.72 -0.60
N SER A 315 -29.83 13.95 0.35
CA SER A 315 -28.44 14.25 0.05
C SER A 315 -27.46 13.60 1.04
N ALA A 316 -26.24 13.40 0.58
CA ALA A 316 -25.13 12.85 1.35
C ALA A 316 -23.85 13.66 1.07
N GLN A 317 -23.19 14.13 2.12
CA GLN A 317 -21.92 14.83 1.99
C GLN A 317 -20.77 13.81 1.96
N ILE A 318 -20.26 13.53 0.76
CA ILE A 318 -19.18 12.54 0.54
C ILE A 318 -17.78 13.15 0.70
N PHE A 319 -17.65 14.46 0.53
CA PHE A 319 -16.46 15.22 0.92
C PHE A 319 -16.85 16.25 1.97
N ASN A 320 -16.21 16.18 3.14
CA ASN A 320 -16.36 17.13 4.23
C ASN A 320 -14.98 17.70 4.60
N ALA A 321 -14.52 18.64 3.78
CA ALA A 321 -13.24 19.33 3.92
C ALA A 321 -13.44 20.83 4.20
N GLN A 322 -12.36 21.52 4.58
CA GLN A 322 -12.36 22.97 4.80
C GLN A 322 -12.68 23.75 3.52
N SER A 323 -12.09 23.31 2.40
CA SER A 323 -12.26 23.96 1.11
C SER A 323 -12.21 22.97 -0.05
N TYR A 324 -12.86 23.38 -1.15
CA TYR A 324 -12.94 22.61 -2.39
C TYR A 324 -12.53 23.50 -3.56
N THR A 325 -11.80 22.93 -4.51
CA THR A 325 -11.50 23.58 -5.79
C THR A 325 -11.63 22.60 -6.95
N GLY A 326 -11.70 23.11 -8.17
CA GLY A 326 -11.87 22.29 -9.36
C GLY A 326 -13.29 21.73 -9.53
N ASP A 327 -13.42 20.79 -10.47
CA ASP A 327 -14.65 20.04 -10.73
C ASP A 327 -14.28 18.68 -11.34
N PHE A 328 -15.17 17.69 -11.20
CA PHE A 328 -15.03 16.45 -11.95
C PHE A 328 -15.35 16.71 -13.42
N SER A 329 -14.57 16.12 -14.31
CA SER A 329 -14.81 16.19 -15.76
C SER A 329 -16.02 15.37 -16.20
N ASP A 330 -16.38 14.36 -15.41
CA ASP A 330 -17.56 13.53 -15.62
C ASP A 330 -18.08 12.99 -14.28
N ILE A 331 -19.39 12.78 -14.20
CA ILE A 331 -20.06 12.24 -13.02
C ILE A 331 -21.01 11.13 -13.46
N ASP A 332 -20.62 9.90 -13.17
CA ASP A 332 -21.39 8.69 -13.45
C ASP A 332 -22.09 8.20 -12.20
N PHE A 333 -23.25 7.55 -12.39
CA PHE A 333 -23.96 6.89 -11.30
C PHE A 333 -24.58 5.57 -11.76
N THR A 334 -24.64 4.61 -10.85
CA THR A 334 -25.25 3.30 -11.08
C THR A 334 -26.13 2.89 -9.89
N GLY A 335 -27.13 2.02 -10.14
CA GLY A 335 -27.93 1.43 -9.07
C GLY A 335 -29.02 2.32 -8.45
N LEU A 336 -29.40 3.41 -9.12
CA LEU A 336 -30.64 4.14 -8.81
C LEU A 336 -31.85 3.51 -9.53
N ASP A 337 -33.04 3.65 -8.95
CA ASP A 337 -34.29 3.18 -9.55
C ASP A 337 -34.71 4.08 -10.73
N VAL A 338 -35.58 3.56 -11.61
CA VAL A 338 -36.10 4.29 -12.78
C VAL A 338 -36.75 5.62 -12.35
N GLY A 339 -36.40 6.70 -13.04
CA GLY A 339 -36.89 8.04 -12.75
C GLY A 339 -36.03 8.80 -11.73
N GLN A 340 -34.89 8.24 -11.31
CA GLN A 340 -33.96 8.85 -10.37
C GLN A 340 -32.58 9.08 -11.01
N SER A 341 -31.96 10.19 -10.64
CA SER A 341 -30.59 10.55 -11.01
C SER A 341 -29.89 11.15 -9.80
N ALA A 342 -28.58 11.37 -9.91
CA ALA A 342 -27.77 12.01 -8.87
C ALA A 342 -27.00 13.18 -9.47
N THR A 343 -26.81 14.22 -8.66
CA THR A 343 -25.89 15.32 -8.96
C THR A 343 -24.88 15.48 -7.84
N PHE A 344 -23.69 15.96 -8.19
CA PHE A 344 -22.66 16.34 -7.25
C PHE A 344 -22.49 17.86 -7.25
N ASN A 345 -22.33 18.45 -6.06
CA ASN A 345 -22.04 19.87 -5.91
C ASN A 345 -20.59 20.06 -5.41
N PRO A 346 -19.66 20.50 -6.28
CA PRO A 346 -18.25 20.66 -5.94
C PRO A 346 -18.00 21.76 -4.90
N LEU A 347 -18.94 22.69 -4.67
CA LEU A 347 -18.79 23.73 -3.64
C LEU A 347 -19.08 23.23 -2.23
N THR A 348 -19.73 22.07 -2.10
CA THR A 348 -20.19 21.54 -0.80
C THR A 348 -19.78 20.09 -0.58
N GLY A 349 -19.22 19.42 -1.60
CA GLY A 349 -18.87 18.00 -1.52
C GLY A 349 -20.09 17.07 -1.38
N THR A 350 -21.27 17.53 -1.80
CA THR A 350 -22.55 16.85 -1.53
C THR A 350 -23.13 16.23 -2.78
N VAL A 351 -23.57 14.97 -2.67
CA VAL A 351 -24.39 14.25 -3.66
C VAL A 351 -25.86 14.44 -3.31
N THR A 352 -26.70 14.76 -4.30
CA THR A 352 -28.15 14.92 -4.12
C THR A 352 -28.91 14.08 -5.13
N ILE A 353 -29.95 13.40 -4.66
CA ILE A 353 -30.85 12.62 -5.52
C ILE A 353 -31.87 13.57 -6.17
N ILE A 354 -31.97 13.50 -7.49
CA ILE A 354 -32.87 14.34 -8.29
C ILE A 354 -33.77 13.45 -9.16
N PRO A 355 -34.93 13.96 -9.63
CA PRO A 355 -35.69 13.25 -10.65
C PRO A 355 -34.85 13.14 -11.93
N GLU A 356 -34.98 12.05 -12.66
CA GLU A 356 -34.50 12.00 -14.04
C GLU A 356 -35.11 13.16 -14.83
N ALA A 357 -34.33 13.74 -15.74
CA ALA A 357 -34.84 14.72 -16.68
C ALA A 357 -35.90 14.04 -17.54
N ASN A 358 -37.19 14.33 -17.28
CA ASN A 358 -38.28 13.76 -18.05
C ASN A 358 -38.10 14.09 -19.53
N SER A 359 -37.84 13.07 -20.37
CA SER A 359 -37.79 13.18 -21.84
C SER A 359 -39.03 13.85 -22.45
N TYR A 360 -40.14 13.87 -21.71
CA TYR A 360 -41.39 14.53 -22.10
C TYR A 360 -41.30 16.07 -22.14
N ALA A 361 -40.46 16.72 -21.34
CA ALA A 361 -40.33 18.18 -21.35
C ALA A 361 -39.75 18.70 -22.68
N LEU A 362 -38.84 17.93 -23.30
CA LEU A 362 -38.28 18.20 -24.63
C LEU A 362 -39.31 17.97 -25.76
N LEU A 363 -40.17 16.96 -25.63
CA LEU A 363 -41.23 16.67 -26.61
C LEU A 363 -42.33 17.74 -26.62
N PHE A 364 -42.73 18.26 -25.45
CA PHE A 364 -43.70 19.37 -25.38
C PHE A 364 -43.06 20.73 -25.78
N GLY A 365 -41.76 20.91 -25.55
CA GLY A 365 -40.99 22.05 -26.07
C GLY A 365 -40.96 22.08 -27.61
N CYS A 366 -40.66 20.96 -28.26
CA CYS A 366 -40.68 20.88 -29.73
C CYS A 366 -42.11 20.93 -30.32
N GLY A 367 -43.10 20.34 -29.64
CA GLY A 367 -44.50 20.35 -30.07
C GLY A 367 -45.12 21.76 -30.09
N THR A 368 -44.77 22.61 -29.12
CA THR A 368 -45.25 24.00 -29.07
C THR A 368 -44.63 24.88 -30.16
N PHE A 369 -43.36 24.66 -30.52
CA PHE A 369 -42.75 25.32 -31.68
C PHE A 369 -43.39 24.91 -33.01
N LEU A 370 -43.69 23.63 -33.22
CA LEU A 370 -44.37 23.16 -34.44
C LEU A 370 -45.82 23.67 -34.56
N PHE A 371 -46.55 23.78 -33.44
CA PHE A 371 -47.92 24.33 -33.45
C PHE A 371 -47.95 25.84 -33.77
N LEU A 372 -46.94 26.60 -33.33
CA LEU A 372 -46.79 28.03 -33.65
C LEU A 372 -46.46 28.27 -35.13
N PHE A 373 -45.68 27.39 -35.77
CA PHE A 373 -45.43 27.47 -37.23
C PHE A 373 -46.64 27.05 -38.07
N TRP A 374 -47.46 26.10 -37.59
CA TRP A 374 -48.66 25.70 -38.32
C TRP A 374 -49.76 26.78 -38.28
N LYS A 375 -49.87 27.52 -37.18
CA LYS A 375 -50.83 28.63 -37.06
C LYS A 375 -50.43 29.87 -37.89
N ARG A 376 -49.13 30.07 -38.15
CA ARG A 376 -48.62 31.20 -38.96
C ARG A 376 -48.77 31.01 -40.47
N ARG A 377 -49.14 29.80 -40.93
CA ARG A 377 -49.34 29.47 -42.36
C ARG A 377 -50.80 29.57 -42.81
N LYS A 378 -51.72 29.97 -41.93
CA LYS A 378 -53.16 30.08 -42.18
C LYS A 378 -53.74 31.50 -42.08
N ASN A 379 -52.90 32.54 -41.99
CA ASN A 379 -53.33 33.93 -42.10
C ASN A 379 -52.68 34.60 -43.31
#